data_AF-A0A0F2RJM3-F1
#
_entry.id   AF-A0A0F2RJM3-F1
#
_cell.length_a   1.000
_cell.length_b   1.000
_cell.length_c   1.000
_cell.angle_alpha   90.00
_cell.angle_beta   90.00
_cell.angle_gamma   90.00
#
_symmetry.space_group_name_H-M   'P 1'
#
loop_
_entity.id
_entity.type
_entity.pdbx_description
1 polymer ?
#
loop_
_entity_poly.entity_id
_entity_poly.type
_entity_poly.pdbx_seq_one_letter_code
_entity_poly.pdbx_strand_id
1 'polypeptide(L)'
;MGVIEFWFEFASTYSYPAAMRIEALASKAGHMVEWTPFLLGPLFHAQQGLTDSPFNAVPVKGRYMWRDLARVCAKEGLPLQTPVAFPQSGLLAARCTLALAKEARAAFVKAVYTENFARGALISEPDVIARCIESAGQDSGAVLARSGTDEIKAELKANTEEAIRRGVFGSPTFFAGDGEMFWGNDRLEDAMAWQDAPRKVMSIGGPK
;
A
#
# COMPACT_ATOMS: atom_id res chain seq x y z
N MET A 1 -5.78 22.84 0.51
CA MET A 1 -5.41 21.58 -0.17
C MET A 1 -4.47 20.84 0.77
N GLY A 2 -4.94 19.79 1.43
CA GLY A 2 -4.13 18.93 2.31
C GLY A 2 -3.47 17.79 1.53
N VAL A 3 -2.52 17.11 2.16
CA VAL A 3 -1.89 15.89 1.63
C VAL A 3 -2.20 14.75 2.58
N ILE A 4 -2.82 13.70 2.04
CA ILE A 4 -2.94 12.41 2.73
C ILE A 4 -1.75 11.55 2.33
N GLU A 5 -0.97 11.09 3.30
CA GLU A 5 0.05 10.09 3.02
C GLU A 5 -0.61 8.70 2.95
N PHE A 6 -0.33 7.96 1.89
CA PHE A 6 -0.77 6.59 1.69
C PHE A 6 0.41 5.64 1.76
N TRP A 7 0.53 4.93 2.87
CA TRP A 7 1.56 3.95 3.13
C TRP A 7 1.06 2.55 2.79
N PHE A 8 1.70 1.90 1.81
CA PHE A 8 1.24 0.62 1.28
C PHE A 8 2.37 -0.37 0.99
N GLU A 9 1.98 -1.64 0.87
CA GLU A 9 2.84 -2.74 0.46
C GLU A 9 2.06 -3.62 -0.54
N PHE A 10 2.71 -4.12 -1.59
CA PHE A 10 2.03 -4.76 -2.73
C PHE A 10 1.47 -6.17 -2.44
N ALA A 11 1.97 -6.86 -1.43
CA ALA A 11 1.40 -8.11 -0.93
C ALA A 11 0.20 -7.90 0.01
N SER A 12 -0.03 -6.69 0.53
CA SER A 12 -1.20 -6.39 1.35
C SER A 12 -2.49 -6.45 0.54
N THR A 13 -3.38 -7.38 0.92
CA THR A 13 -4.68 -7.59 0.30
C THR A 13 -5.59 -6.37 0.40
N TYR A 14 -5.65 -5.73 1.57
CA TYR A 14 -6.50 -4.56 1.78
C TYR A 14 -5.94 -3.27 1.16
N SER A 15 -4.65 -3.24 0.79
CA SER A 15 -4.10 -2.08 0.08
C SER A 15 -4.60 -1.98 -1.36
N TYR A 16 -5.02 -3.09 -1.98
CA TYR A 16 -5.63 -3.09 -3.31
C TYR A 16 -6.91 -2.24 -3.39
N PRO A 17 -8.00 -2.55 -2.65
CA PRO A 17 -9.20 -1.73 -2.70
C PRO A 17 -8.93 -0.29 -2.24
N ALA A 18 -8.03 -0.07 -1.28
CA ALA A 18 -7.65 1.28 -0.86
C ALA A 18 -7.00 2.08 -2.01
N ALA A 19 -6.00 1.52 -2.69
CA ALA A 19 -5.31 2.14 -3.81
C ALA A 19 -6.27 2.48 -4.97
N MET A 20 -7.27 1.64 -5.21
CA MET A 20 -8.26 1.89 -6.27
C MET A 20 -9.20 3.06 -5.97
N ARG A 21 -9.40 3.40 -4.70
CA ARG A 21 -10.40 4.38 -4.25
C ARG A 21 -9.81 5.73 -3.83
N ILE A 22 -8.59 5.72 -3.30
CA ILE A 22 -8.02 6.86 -2.57
C ILE A 22 -7.94 8.16 -3.38
N GLU A 23 -7.53 8.12 -4.65
CA GLU A 23 -7.45 9.33 -5.48
C GLU A 23 -8.81 9.98 -5.73
N ALA A 24 -9.86 9.18 -5.96
CA ALA A 24 -11.19 9.72 -6.19
C ALA A 24 -11.74 10.37 -4.92
N LEU A 25 -11.49 9.76 -3.75
CA LEU A 25 -11.88 10.32 -2.46
C LEU A 25 -11.12 11.61 -2.14
N ALA A 26 -9.80 11.61 -2.30
CA ALA A 26 -8.96 12.78 -2.06
C ALA A 26 -9.31 13.92 -3.02
N SER A 27 -9.47 13.63 -4.32
CA SER A 27 -9.84 14.63 -5.33
C SER A 27 -11.19 15.28 -5.03
N LYS A 28 -12.19 14.49 -4.61
CA LYS A 28 -13.51 15.02 -4.21
C LYS A 28 -13.43 15.99 -3.02
N ALA A 29 -12.48 15.78 -2.11
CA ALA A 29 -12.21 16.64 -0.95
C ALA A 29 -11.19 17.77 -1.25
N GLY A 30 -10.65 17.86 -2.46
CA GLY A 30 -9.61 18.84 -2.80
C GLY A 30 -8.29 18.60 -2.05
N HIS A 31 -7.92 17.32 -1.90
CA HIS A 31 -6.66 16.87 -1.31
C HIS A 31 -5.79 16.14 -2.34
N MET A 32 -4.50 16.08 -2.05
CA MET A 32 -3.54 15.26 -2.79
C MET A 32 -3.19 13.99 -2.01
N VAL A 33 -2.67 13.00 -2.72
CA VAL A 33 -2.21 11.73 -2.13
C VAL A 33 -0.71 11.61 -2.35
N GLU A 34 0.05 11.39 -1.28
CA GLU A 34 1.45 10.97 -1.38
C GLU A 34 1.51 9.45 -1.31
N TRP A 35 2.06 8.81 -2.36
CA TRP A 35 2.11 7.35 -2.49
C TRP A 35 3.45 6.83 -1.99
N THR A 36 3.46 6.24 -0.80
CA THR A 36 4.68 5.84 -0.08
C THR A 36 4.76 4.32 0.11
N PRO A 37 5.55 3.61 -0.71
CA PRO A 37 5.75 2.18 -0.51
C PRO A 37 6.67 1.92 0.68
N PHE A 38 6.40 0.85 1.42
CA PHE A 38 7.26 0.30 2.46
C PHE A 38 7.19 -1.24 2.48
N LEU A 39 7.97 -1.89 3.34
CA LEU A 39 7.98 -3.35 3.47
C LEU A 39 7.40 -3.82 4.82
N LEU A 40 6.41 -4.71 4.77
CA LEU A 40 5.81 -5.31 5.97
C LEU A 40 6.72 -6.33 6.66
N GLY A 41 7.54 -7.06 5.90
CA GLY A 41 8.41 -8.12 6.45
C GLY A 41 9.31 -7.64 7.61
N PRO A 42 10.12 -6.57 7.42
CA PRO A 42 10.94 -6.01 8.49
C PRO A 42 10.13 -5.54 9.71
N LEU A 43 8.96 -4.95 9.47
CA LEU A 43 8.05 -4.48 10.53
C LEU A 43 7.50 -5.67 11.34
N PHE A 44 6.98 -6.70 10.66
CA PHE A 44 6.46 -7.91 11.29
C PHE A 44 7.53 -8.63 12.10
N HIS A 45 8.76 -8.71 11.57
CA HIS A 45 9.88 -9.28 12.31
C HIS A 45 10.22 -8.46 13.56
N ALA A 46 10.41 -7.15 13.40
CA ALA A 46 10.86 -6.27 14.48
C ALA A 46 9.83 -6.04 15.58
N GLN A 47 8.54 -5.96 15.24
CA GLN A 47 7.47 -5.59 16.17
C GLN A 47 6.62 -6.77 16.64
N GLN A 48 6.50 -7.84 15.83
CA GLN A 48 5.53 -8.92 16.06
C GLN A 48 6.17 -10.31 16.13
N GLY A 49 7.48 -10.43 15.85
CA GLY A 49 8.18 -11.71 15.82
C GLY A 49 7.71 -12.65 14.70
N LEU A 50 7.05 -12.11 13.67
CA LEU A 50 6.51 -12.88 12.54
C LEU A 50 7.47 -12.84 11.35
N THR A 51 7.61 -13.98 10.66
CA THR A 51 8.41 -14.12 9.43
C THR A 51 7.56 -14.29 8.17
N ASP A 52 6.24 -14.36 8.33
CA ASP A 52 5.25 -14.48 7.24
C ASP A 52 4.01 -13.64 7.59
N SER A 53 3.08 -13.52 6.64
CA SER A 53 1.79 -12.88 6.81
C SER A 53 1.03 -13.45 8.02
N PRO A 54 0.47 -12.59 8.90
CA PRO A 54 -0.41 -13.02 9.99
C PRO A 54 -1.59 -13.89 9.52
N PHE A 55 -1.99 -13.74 8.25
CA PHE A 55 -3.09 -14.49 7.64
C PHE A 55 -2.68 -15.92 7.24
N ASN A 56 -1.38 -16.18 7.00
CA ASN A 56 -0.84 -17.52 6.82
C ASN A 56 -0.55 -18.17 8.17
N ALA A 57 0.05 -17.41 9.10
CA ALA A 57 0.37 -17.89 10.44
C ALA A 57 -0.88 -18.32 11.24
N VAL A 58 -2.05 -17.72 10.96
CA VAL A 58 -3.31 -18.06 11.63
C VAL A 58 -4.39 -18.36 10.57
N PRO A 59 -4.55 -19.64 10.16
CA PRO A 59 -5.41 -20.01 9.03
C PRO A 59 -6.88 -19.58 9.13
N VAL A 60 -7.43 -19.51 10.36
CA VAL A 60 -8.80 -19.00 10.57
C VAL A 60 -8.92 -17.51 10.22
N LYS A 61 -7.89 -16.70 10.51
CA LYS A 61 -7.84 -15.29 10.09
C LYS A 61 -7.68 -15.17 8.57
N GLY A 62 -6.84 -16.02 7.96
CA GLY A 62 -6.67 -16.04 6.51
C GLY A 62 -7.95 -16.37 5.76
N ARG A 63 -8.70 -17.40 6.18
CA ARG A 63 -10.01 -17.72 5.58
C ARG A 63 -11.00 -16.57 5.71
N TYR A 64 -11.06 -15.93 6.86
CA TYR A 64 -11.91 -14.76 7.06
C TYR A 64 -11.50 -13.61 6.12
N MET A 65 -10.21 -13.29 6.08
CA MET A 65 -9.65 -12.20 5.27
C MET A 65 -10.00 -12.37 3.79
N TRP A 66 -9.85 -13.56 3.21
CA TRP A 66 -10.23 -13.79 1.80
C TRP A 66 -11.74 -13.62 1.55
N ARG A 67 -12.57 -14.12 2.48
CA ARG A 67 -14.03 -13.98 2.36
C ARG A 67 -14.47 -12.52 2.52
N ASP A 68 -13.79 -11.78 3.38
CA ASP A 68 -14.03 -10.37 3.62
C ASP A 68 -13.58 -9.51 2.43
N LEU A 69 -12.37 -9.74 1.92
CA LEU A 69 -11.85 -9.09 0.72
C LEU A 69 -12.80 -9.28 -0.47
N ALA A 70 -13.38 -10.47 -0.64
CA ALA A 70 -14.38 -10.71 -1.68
C ALA A 70 -15.64 -9.84 -1.52
N ARG A 71 -16.10 -9.57 -0.28
CA ARG A 71 -17.21 -8.65 -0.03
C ARG A 71 -16.82 -7.20 -0.31
N VAL A 72 -15.63 -6.78 0.11
CA VAL A 72 -15.10 -5.44 -0.14
C VAL A 72 -14.99 -5.19 -1.64
N CYS A 73 -14.32 -6.07 -2.38
CA CYS A 73 -14.18 -5.94 -3.82
C CYS A 73 -15.54 -5.94 -4.54
N ALA A 74 -16.49 -6.80 -4.15
CA ALA A 74 -17.84 -6.80 -4.71
C ALA A 74 -18.59 -5.47 -4.46
N LYS A 75 -18.48 -4.90 -3.26
CA LYS A 75 -19.08 -3.59 -2.92
C LYS A 75 -18.51 -2.47 -3.79
N GLU A 76 -17.21 -2.51 -4.07
CA GLU A 76 -16.49 -1.47 -4.81
C GLU A 76 -16.44 -1.73 -6.33
N GLY A 77 -17.06 -2.81 -6.83
CA GLY A 77 -17.04 -3.17 -8.25
C GLY A 77 -15.66 -3.61 -8.75
N LEU A 78 -14.77 -4.06 -7.86
CA LEU A 78 -13.40 -4.48 -8.19
C LEU A 78 -13.36 -5.99 -8.47
N PRO A 79 -12.69 -6.43 -9.55
CA PRO A 79 -12.42 -7.85 -9.75
C PRO A 79 -11.47 -8.37 -8.68
N LEU A 80 -11.66 -9.63 -8.27
CA LEU A 80 -10.79 -10.31 -7.33
C LEU A 80 -10.51 -11.74 -7.79
N GLN A 81 -9.23 -12.09 -7.83
CA GLN A 81 -8.67 -13.42 -8.01
C GLN A 81 -7.76 -13.70 -6.82
N THR A 82 -7.82 -14.91 -6.29
CA THR A 82 -6.81 -15.35 -5.31
C THR A 82 -5.48 -15.51 -6.06
N PRO A 83 -4.40 -14.84 -5.63
CA PRO A 83 -3.11 -14.96 -6.30
C PRO A 83 -2.57 -16.39 -6.16
N VAL A 84 -1.77 -16.80 -7.13
CA VAL A 84 -1.15 -18.14 -7.16
C VAL A 84 -0.23 -18.39 -5.95
N ALA A 85 0.31 -17.32 -5.36
CA ALA A 85 1.09 -17.33 -4.13
C ALA A 85 0.71 -16.12 -3.27
N PHE A 86 0.66 -16.30 -1.95
CA PHE A 86 0.39 -15.23 -0.99
C PHE A 86 1.23 -15.41 0.29
N PRO A 87 1.93 -14.36 0.77
CA PRO A 87 2.18 -13.09 0.09
C PRO A 87 3.15 -13.24 -1.12
N GLN A 88 2.97 -12.43 -2.16
CA GLN A 88 3.97 -12.31 -3.24
C GLN A 88 5.04 -11.28 -2.84
N SER A 89 6.26 -11.40 -3.38
CA SER A 89 7.28 -10.36 -3.18
C SER A 89 6.91 -9.09 -3.95
N GLY A 90 6.59 -8.02 -3.22
CA GLY A 90 6.34 -6.68 -3.76
C GLY A 90 7.58 -5.82 -3.95
N LEU A 91 8.80 -6.35 -3.72
CA LEU A 91 10.02 -5.55 -3.59
C LEU A 91 10.37 -4.78 -4.87
N LEU A 92 10.31 -5.43 -6.03
CA LEU A 92 10.62 -4.78 -7.30
C LEU A 92 9.61 -3.67 -7.60
N ALA A 93 8.32 -3.94 -7.41
CA ALA A 93 7.26 -2.95 -7.58
C ALA A 93 7.44 -1.75 -6.63
N ALA A 94 7.76 -1.98 -5.35
CA ALA A 94 8.01 -0.92 -4.38
C ALA A 94 9.17 0.01 -4.82
N ARG A 95 10.26 -0.57 -5.32
CA ARG A 95 11.40 0.20 -5.86
C ARG A 95 11.03 0.95 -7.13
N CYS A 96 10.25 0.33 -8.03
CA CYS A 96 9.77 0.99 -9.25
C CYS A 96 8.87 2.19 -8.92
N THR A 97 8.01 2.10 -7.90
CA THR A 97 7.22 3.24 -7.42
C THR A 97 8.12 4.43 -7.04
N LEU A 98 9.22 4.20 -6.32
CA LEU A 98 10.15 5.27 -5.94
C LEU A 98 10.98 5.80 -7.12
N ALA A 99 11.31 4.92 -8.06
CA ALA A 99 12.00 5.27 -9.31
C ALA A 99 11.13 6.07 -10.29
N LEU A 100 9.81 6.15 -10.07
CA LEU A 100 8.88 6.95 -10.86
C LEU A 100 8.74 8.38 -10.33
N ALA A 101 8.46 9.31 -11.24
CA ALA A 101 7.96 10.64 -10.88
C ALA A 101 6.62 10.52 -10.13
N LYS A 102 6.34 11.47 -9.22
CA LYS A 102 5.20 11.37 -8.30
C LYS A 102 3.86 11.23 -9.03
N GLU A 103 3.72 11.92 -10.16
CA GLU A 103 2.52 11.97 -10.99
C GLU A 103 2.22 10.61 -11.66
N ALA A 104 3.25 9.79 -11.88
CA ALA A 104 3.10 8.46 -12.50
C ALA A 104 2.86 7.34 -11.47
N ARG A 105 3.12 7.58 -10.18
CA ARG A 105 3.07 6.55 -9.13
C ARG A 105 1.68 5.93 -9.02
N ALA A 106 0.62 6.73 -9.01
CA ALA A 106 -0.73 6.24 -8.83
C ALA A 106 -1.15 5.24 -9.92
N ALA A 107 -0.92 5.61 -11.19
CA ALA A 107 -1.23 4.75 -12.33
C ALA A 107 -0.47 3.42 -12.27
N PHE A 108 0.84 3.48 -11.98
CA PHE A 108 1.67 2.29 -11.85
C PHE A 108 1.23 1.39 -10.69
N VAL A 109 1.01 1.95 -9.50
CA VAL A 109 0.61 1.18 -8.30
C VAL A 109 -0.73 0.48 -8.54
N LYS A 110 -1.71 1.18 -9.13
CA LYS A 110 -3.00 0.59 -9.51
C LYS A 110 -2.83 -0.53 -10.54
N ALA A 111 -1.95 -0.36 -11.53
CA ALA A 111 -1.67 -1.41 -12.52
C ALA A 111 -1.10 -2.68 -11.86
N VAL A 112 -0.12 -2.55 -10.95
CA VAL A 112 0.47 -3.69 -10.24
C VAL A 112 -0.57 -4.39 -9.36
N TYR A 113 -1.40 -3.64 -8.62
CA TYR A 113 -2.47 -4.26 -7.83
C TYR A 113 -3.52 -4.97 -8.71
N THR A 114 -3.81 -4.44 -9.89
CA THR A 114 -4.70 -5.09 -10.87
C THR A 114 -4.09 -6.40 -11.34
N GLU A 115 -2.81 -6.41 -11.73
CA GLU A 115 -2.13 -7.64 -12.15
C GLU A 115 -2.12 -8.69 -11.02
N ASN A 116 -1.81 -8.29 -9.79
CA ASN A 116 -1.80 -9.21 -8.64
C ASN A 116 -3.20 -9.74 -8.30
N PHE A 117 -4.15 -8.85 -8.00
CA PHE A 117 -5.42 -9.22 -7.36
C PHE A 117 -6.61 -9.29 -8.30
N ALA A 118 -6.58 -8.67 -9.48
CA ALA A 118 -7.65 -8.81 -10.46
C ALA A 118 -7.35 -9.92 -11.49
N ARG A 119 -6.07 -10.13 -11.82
CA ARG A 119 -5.65 -11.10 -12.85
C ARG A 119 -4.88 -12.32 -12.31
N GLY A 120 -4.43 -12.29 -11.06
CA GLY A 120 -3.68 -13.40 -10.47
C GLY A 120 -2.26 -13.56 -11.03
N ALA A 121 -1.68 -12.52 -11.62
CA ALA A 121 -0.34 -12.54 -12.18
C ALA A 121 0.76 -12.55 -11.11
N LEU A 122 1.94 -13.02 -11.49
CA LEU A 122 3.13 -13.06 -10.64
C LEU A 122 3.85 -11.70 -10.65
N ILE A 123 3.56 -10.84 -9.68
CA ILE A 123 4.18 -9.50 -9.60
C ILE A 123 5.63 -9.52 -9.12
N SER A 124 6.15 -10.70 -8.74
CA SER A 124 7.58 -10.92 -8.56
C SER A 124 8.36 -10.96 -9.87
N GLU A 125 7.69 -11.17 -11.00
CA GLU A 125 8.33 -11.28 -12.32
C GLU A 125 8.59 -9.90 -12.93
N PRO A 126 9.83 -9.59 -13.34
CA PRO A 126 10.18 -8.30 -13.95
C PRO A 126 9.32 -7.93 -15.16
N ASP A 127 8.95 -8.91 -15.99
CA ASP A 127 8.14 -8.68 -17.20
C ASP A 127 6.72 -8.20 -16.86
N VAL A 128 6.14 -8.63 -15.74
CA VAL A 128 4.84 -8.15 -15.27
C VAL A 128 4.96 -6.68 -14.83
N ILE A 129 6.02 -6.35 -14.10
CA ILE A 129 6.30 -4.99 -13.64
C ILE A 129 6.59 -4.06 -14.83
N ALA A 130 7.36 -4.50 -15.82
CA ALA A 130 7.63 -3.74 -17.05
C ALA A 130 6.34 -3.32 -17.76
N ARG A 131 5.41 -4.26 -17.96
CA ARG A 131 4.09 -3.97 -18.56
C ARG A 131 3.26 -2.99 -17.72
N CYS A 132 3.35 -3.08 -16.39
CA CYS A 132 2.68 -2.12 -15.50
C CYS A 132 3.25 -0.71 -15.68
N ILE A 133 4.58 -0.58 -15.77
CA ILE A 133 5.26 0.71 -16.00
C ILE A 133 4.84 1.30 -17.35
N GLU A 134 4.84 0.48 -18.41
CA GLU A 134 4.41 0.89 -19.76
C GLU A 134 2.94 1.31 -19.79
N SER A 135 2.05 0.60 -19.08
CA SER A 135 0.63 0.96 -18.97
C SER A 135 0.42 2.30 -18.24
N ALA A 136 1.36 2.70 -17.40
CA ALA A 136 1.40 4.01 -16.75
C ALA A 136 2.06 5.10 -17.64
N GLY A 137 2.40 4.77 -18.89
CA GLY A 137 2.98 5.70 -19.87
C GLY A 137 4.46 6.02 -19.63
N GLN A 138 5.20 5.11 -18.99
CA GLN A 138 6.59 5.32 -18.58
C GLN A 138 7.52 4.31 -19.29
N ASP A 139 8.80 4.66 -19.42
CA ASP A 139 9.83 3.78 -19.99
C ASP A 139 10.23 2.69 -18.97
N SER A 140 9.81 1.44 -19.24
CA SER A 140 10.09 0.30 -18.37
C SER A 140 11.59 0.04 -18.19
N GLY A 141 12.39 0.17 -19.24
CA GLY A 141 13.84 -0.02 -19.18
C GLY A 141 14.52 0.99 -18.26
N ALA A 142 14.20 2.28 -18.42
CA ALA A 142 14.76 3.35 -17.61
C ALA A 142 14.32 3.24 -16.14
N VAL A 143 13.05 2.94 -15.87
CA VAL A 143 12.52 2.79 -14.50
C VAL A 143 13.09 1.55 -13.82
N LEU A 144 13.16 0.41 -14.51
CA LEU A 144 13.75 -0.81 -13.95
C LEU A 144 15.23 -0.61 -13.63
N ALA A 145 15.99 0.02 -14.52
CA ALA A 145 17.39 0.35 -14.26
C ALA A 145 17.54 1.27 -13.03
N ARG A 146 16.73 2.34 -12.95
CA ARG A 146 16.73 3.26 -11.80
C ARG A 146 16.30 2.56 -10.50
N SER A 147 15.34 1.63 -10.55
CA SER A 147 14.88 0.88 -9.38
C SER A 147 15.99 0.04 -8.72
N GLY A 148 17.03 -0.30 -9.48
CA GLY A 148 18.19 -1.06 -9.02
C GLY A 148 19.31 -0.23 -8.41
N THR A 149 19.23 1.11 -8.42
CA THR A 149 20.28 1.98 -7.86
C THR A 149 20.31 1.93 -6.34
N ASP A 150 21.47 2.25 -5.76
CA ASP A 150 21.61 2.26 -4.30
C ASP A 150 20.81 3.40 -3.65
N GLU A 151 20.57 4.48 -4.38
CA GLU A 151 19.67 5.57 -3.99
C GLU A 151 18.25 5.03 -3.72
N ILE A 152 17.64 4.32 -4.68
CA ILE A 152 16.27 3.80 -4.54
C ILE A 152 16.19 2.70 -3.48
N LYS A 153 17.23 1.86 -3.36
CA LYS A 153 17.29 0.86 -2.27
C LYS A 153 17.34 1.54 -0.90
N ALA A 154 18.13 2.59 -0.76
CA ALA A 154 18.26 3.36 0.48
C ALA A 154 16.96 4.10 0.80
N GLU A 155 16.28 4.68 -0.19
CA GLU A 155 14.98 5.35 -0.01
C GLU A 155 13.91 4.37 0.49
N LEU A 156 13.78 3.18 -0.12
CA LEU A 156 12.81 2.19 0.35
C LEU A 156 13.11 1.70 1.78
N LYS A 157 14.39 1.55 2.11
CA LYS A 157 14.82 1.20 3.47
C LYS A 157 14.45 2.31 4.45
N ALA A 158 14.74 3.57 4.11
CA ALA A 158 14.40 4.73 4.93
C ALA A 158 12.88 4.86 5.13
N ASN A 159 12.07 4.64 4.09
CA ASN A 159 10.60 4.59 4.23
C ASN A 159 10.19 3.50 5.23
N THR A 160 10.77 2.31 5.14
CA THR A 160 10.42 1.21 6.05
C THR A 160 10.82 1.52 7.50
N GLU A 161 11.99 2.10 7.72
CA GLU A 161 12.45 2.55 9.04
C GLU A 161 11.55 3.68 9.59
N GLU A 162 11.14 4.60 8.73
CA GLU A 162 10.23 5.70 9.07
C GLU A 162 8.84 5.19 9.46
N ALA A 163 8.29 4.24 8.72
CA ALA A 163 7.02 3.59 9.05
C ALA A 163 7.08 2.98 10.45
N ILE A 164 8.16 2.24 10.76
CA ILE A 164 8.39 1.66 12.09
C ILE A 164 8.48 2.76 13.16
N ARG A 165 9.24 3.84 12.91
CA ARG A 165 9.43 4.96 13.84
C ARG A 165 8.11 5.68 14.15
N ARG A 166 7.22 5.82 13.16
CA ARG A 166 5.89 6.41 13.31
C ARG A 166 4.85 5.47 13.91
N GLY A 167 5.24 4.23 14.27
CA GLY A 167 4.34 3.25 14.87
C GLY A 167 3.41 2.58 13.87
N VAL A 168 3.71 2.61 12.57
CA VAL A 168 3.00 1.79 11.59
C VAL A 168 3.23 0.33 11.95
N PHE A 169 2.14 -0.46 11.95
CA PHE A 169 2.15 -1.88 12.30
C PHE A 169 1.44 -2.77 11.24
N GLY A 170 0.99 -2.17 10.13
CA GLY A 170 0.28 -2.87 9.07
C GLY A 170 0.05 -2.00 7.84
N SER A 171 -0.59 -2.58 6.82
CA SER A 171 -0.84 -1.95 5.54
C SER A 171 -2.26 -2.28 5.04
N PRO A 172 -3.02 -1.33 4.48
CA PRO A 172 -2.64 0.07 4.24
C PRO A 172 -2.68 0.91 5.52
N THR A 173 -1.88 1.97 5.56
CA THR A 173 -1.93 3.00 6.61
C THR A 173 -1.99 4.38 5.97
N PHE A 174 -2.77 5.28 6.54
CA PHE A 174 -2.91 6.66 6.10
C PHE A 174 -2.47 7.60 7.20
N PHE A 175 -1.86 8.72 6.81
CA PHE A 175 -1.66 9.85 7.72
C PHE A 175 -2.35 11.08 7.16
N ALA A 176 -3.13 11.75 8.02
CA ALA A 176 -3.60 13.10 7.74
C ALA A 176 -2.47 14.12 7.91
N GLY A 177 -2.65 15.33 7.40
CA GLY A 177 -1.63 16.38 7.37
C GLY A 177 -1.19 16.89 8.75
N ASP A 178 -1.92 16.58 9.82
CA ASP A 178 -1.51 16.83 11.22
C ASP A 178 -0.73 15.65 11.84
N GLY A 179 -0.54 14.56 11.10
CA GLY A 179 0.16 13.36 11.54
C GLY A 179 -0.74 12.31 12.18
N GLU A 180 -2.06 12.50 12.23
CA GLU A 180 -2.99 11.48 12.77
C GLU A 180 -3.00 10.22 11.88
N MET A 181 -2.84 9.05 12.51
CA MET A 181 -2.68 7.76 11.82
C MET A 181 -4.00 6.98 11.75
N PHE A 182 -4.32 6.46 10.56
CA PHE A 182 -5.46 5.60 10.30
C PHE A 182 -5.00 4.30 9.63
N TRP A 183 -5.33 3.15 10.19
CA TRP A 183 -4.90 1.85 9.66
C TRP A 183 -6.08 1.04 9.15
N GLY A 184 -5.94 0.46 7.95
CA GLY A 184 -6.91 -0.42 7.32
C GLY A 184 -7.75 0.24 6.23
N ASN A 185 -8.13 -0.53 5.20
CA ASN A 185 -8.98 -0.05 4.09
C ASN A 185 -10.32 0.53 4.58
N ASP A 186 -10.86 -0.01 5.67
CA ASP A 186 -12.09 0.43 6.32
C ASP A 186 -11.96 1.78 7.06
N ARG A 187 -10.73 2.31 7.19
CA ARG A 187 -10.43 3.63 7.78
C ARG A 187 -10.07 4.70 6.76
N LEU A 188 -10.12 4.39 5.46
CA LEU A 188 -9.79 5.35 4.41
C LEU A 188 -10.74 6.56 4.45
N GLU A 189 -12.05 6.34 4.52
CA GLU A 189 -13.03 7.41 4.60
C GLU A 189 -12.93 8.22 5.91
N ASP A 190 -12.60 7.56 7.03
CA ASP A 190 -12.34 8.22 8.31
C ASP A 190 -11.13 9.16 8.21
N ALA A 191 -10.04 8.71 7.58
CA ALA A 191 -8.84 9.52 7.36
C ALA A 191 -9.12 10.77 6.50
N MET A 192 -9.94 10.62 5.46
CA MET A 192 -10.37 11.74 4.61
C MET A 192 -11.24 12.73 5.40
N ALA A 193 -12.23 12.23 6.13
CA ALA A 193 -13.10 13.07 6.96
C ALA A 193 -12.33 13.81 8.07
N TRP A 194 -11.29 13.18 8.63
CA TRP A 194 -10.40 13.82 9.59
C TRP A 194 -9.59 14.95 8.95
N GLN A 195 -9.04 14.73 7.76
CA GLN A 195 -8.27 15.75 7.04
C GLN A 195 -9.08 17.00 6.71
N ASP A 196 -10.37 16.84 6.39
CA ASP A 196 -11.30 17.95 6.16
C ASP A 196 -11.62 18.74 7.44
N ALA A 197 -11.75 18.04 8.57
CA ALA A 197 -12.16 18.63 9.84
C ALA A 197 -11.48 17.94 11.03
N PRO A 198 -10.19 18.25 11.32
CA PRO A 198 -9.47 17.67 12.44
C PRO A 198 -10.18 17.99 13.76
N ARG A 199 -10.27 17.02 14.67
CA ARG A 199 -10.97 17.17 15.94
C ARG A 199 -9.98 16.98 17.09
N LYS A 200 -10.23 17.66 18.21
CA LYS A 200 -9.54 17.30 19.45
C LYS A 200 -10.13 16.01 20.00
N VAL A 201 -9.38 14.92 19.91
CA VAL A 201 -9.68 13.68 20.63
C VAL A 201 -8.95 13.65 21.97
N MET A 202 -9.53 12.96 22.95
CA MET A 202 -8.85 12.75 24.22
C MET A 202 -7.61 11.89 24.00
N SER A 203 -6.47 12.33 24.50
CA SER A 203 -5.29 11.47 24.60
C SER A 203 -5.61 10.37 25.61
N ILE A 204 -5.73 9.13 25.12
CA ILE A 204 -5.81 7.95 25.97
C ILE A 204 -4.36 7.60 26.26
N GLY A 205 -3.93 7.76 27.53
CA GLY A 205 -2.56 7.44 27.93
C GLY A 205 -2.18 6.04 27.44
N GLY A 206 -1.12 5.96 26.63
CA GLY A 206 -0.62 4.70 26.10
C GLY A 206 -0.12 3.76 27.20
N PRO A 207 0.05 2.46 26.91
CA PRO A 207 0.69 1.55 27.84
C PRO A 207 2.07 2.10 28.22
N LYS A 208 2.39 2.06 29.52
CA LYS A 208 3.73 2.35 30.05
C LYS A 208 4.77 1.39 29.48
#